data_AF-A0A4D4LID1-F1
#
_entry.id   AF-A0A4D4LID1-F1
#
_cell.length_a   1.000
_cell.length_b   1.000
_cell.length_c   1.000
_cell.angle_alpha   90.00
_cell.angle_beta   90.00
_cell.angle_gamma   90.00
#
_symmetry.space_group_name_H-M   'P 1'
#
loop_
_entity.id
_entity.type
_entity.pdbx_description
1 polymer ?
#
loop_
_entity_poly.entity_id
_entity_poly.type
_entity_poly.pdbx_seq_one_letter_code
_entity_poly.pdbx_strand_id
1 'polypeptide(L)' 'MPHAGIASLALTQADRFDVGAGSRVLQLASPGFDVSMMELVMAVATGATLIVPPAGCWWARIWPSYCGISASATP' A
#
# COMPACT_ATOMS: atom_id res chain seq x y z
N MET A 1 2.01 17.34 -0.49
CA MET A 1 1.46 17.16 0.88
C MET A 1 2.42 17.78 1.88
N PRO A 2 1.95 18.56 2.86
CA PRO A 2 2.77 18.98 4.00
C PRO A 2 3.16 17.77 4.87
N HIS A 3 4.37 17.74 5.42
CA HIS A 3 4.87 16.60 6.21
C HIS A 3 3.97 16.26 7.42
N ALA A 4 3.34 17.25 8.04
CA ALA A 4 2.42 17.05 9.16
C ALA A 4 1.23 16.14 8.80
N GLY A 5 0.73 16.21 7.55
CA GLY A 5 -0.38 15.38 7.10
C GLY A 5 -0.01 13.89 7.06
N ILE A 6 1.25 13.57 6.75
CA ILE A 6 1.74 12.19 6.71
C ILE A 6 1.80 11.58 8.12
N ALA A 7 2.20 12.37 9.13
CA ALA A 7 2.24 11.91 10.51
C ALA A 7 0.83 11.58 11.04
N SER A 8 -0.14 12.46 10.79
CA SER A 8 -1.54 12.20 11.17
C SER A 8 -2.13 10.99 10.47
N LEU A 9 -1.78 10.79 9.19
CA LEU A 9 -2.18 9.61 8.42
C LEU A 9 -1.63 8.32 9.04
N ALA A 10 -0.33 8.30 9.38
CA ALA A 10 0.33 7.16 10.00
C ALA A 10 -0.35 6.75 11.32
N LEU A 11 -0.57 7.71 12.22
CA LEU A 11 -1.21 7.46 13.52
C LEU A 11 -2.63 6.91 13.35
N THR A 12 -3.40 7.49 12.43
CA THR A 12 -4.78 7.06 12.16
C THR A 12 -4.82 5.63 11.61
N GLN A 13 -3.89 5.28 10.74
CA GLN A 13 -3.84 3.95 10.15
C GLN A 13 -3.36 2.89 11.14
N ALA A 14 -2.35 3.19 11.94
CA ALA A 14 -1.86 2.31 12.99
C ALA A 14 -2.99 1.93 13.96
N ASP A 15 -3.77 2.93 14.39
CA ASP A 15 -4.92 2.75 15.30
C ASP A 15 -6.07 1.98 14.64
N ARG A 16 -6.46 2.34 13.41
CA ARG A 16 -7.62 1.72 12.75
C ARG A 16 -7.40 0.31 12.23
N PHE A 17 -6.18 -0.02 11.83
CA PHE A 17 -5.85 -1.30 11.22
C PHE A 17 -5.02 -2.21 12.15
N ASP A 18 -4.70 -1.75 13.36
CA ASP A 18 -3.85 -2.47 14.32
C ASP A 18 -2.53 -2.94 13.68
N VAL A 19 -1.90 -2.04 12.92
CA VAL A 19 -0.66 -2.32 12.19
C VAL A 19 0.54 -1.94 13.06
N GLY A 20 1.45 -2.89 13.23
CA GLY A 20 2.67 -2.72 14.01
C GLY A 20 3.77 -3.67 13.58
N ALA A 21 4.80 -3.79 14.42
CA ALA A 21 5.88 -4.73 14.19
C ALA A 21 5.35 -6.16 14.03
N GLY A 22 5.73 -6.83 12.94
CA GLY A 22 5.27 -8.17 12.58
C GLY A 22 4.11 -8.19 11.57
N SER A 23 3.41 -7.07 11.37
CA SER A 23 2.41 -6.94 10.32
C SER A 23 3.05 -6.89 8.92
N ARG A 24 2.29 -7.30 7.90
CA ARG A 24 2.70 -7.28 6.50
C ARG A 24 1.71 -6.46 5.69
N VAL A 25 2.18 -5.38 5.09
CA VAL A 25 1.38 -4.46 4.28
C VAL A 25 1.75 -4.66 2.82
N LEU A 26 0.77 -4.83 1.95
CA LEU A 26 0.99 -5.10 0.53
C LEU A 26 0.94 -3.77 -0.25
N GLN A 27 1.97 -3.48 -1.05
CA GLN A 27 1.96 -2.33 -1.96
C GLN A 27 1.10 -2.69 -3.18
N LEU A 28 -0.21 -2.59 -3.01
CA LEU A 28 -1.21 -2.98 -3.98
C LEU A 28 -1.46 -1.86 -4.98
N ALA A 29 -1.58 -0.64 -4.49
CA ALA A 29 -1.85 0.52 -5.31
C ALA A 29 -0.64 0.85 -6.19
N SER A 30 -0.92 1.29 -7.43
CA SER A 30 0.14 1.81 -8.28
C SER A 30 0.83 3.00 -7.59
N PRO A 31 2.17 3.12 -7.69
CA PRO A 31 2.91 4.26 -7.13
C PRO A 31 2.42 5.64 -7.60
N GLY A 32 1.70 5.71 -8.73
CA GLY A 32 1.09 6.96 -9.23
C GLY A 32 -0.22 7.35 -8.54
N PHE A 33 -0.83 6.43 -7.77
CA PHE A 33 -2.06 6.67 -7.03
C PHE A 33 -1.75 7.02 -5.57
N ASP A 34 -2.58 7.88 -4.97
CA ASP A 34 -2.43 8.36 -3.59
C ASP A 34 -2.52 7.25 -2.52
N VAL A 35 -3.32 6.22 -2.79
CA VAL A 35 -3.44 5.03 -1.91
C VAL A 35 -2.10 4.33 -1.67
N SER A 36 -1.16 4.40 -2.62
CA SER A 36 0.17 3.80 -2.46
C SER A 36 0.99 4.47 -1.34
N MET A 37 0.71 5.74 -1.05
CA MET A 37 1.33 6.44 0.07
C MET A 37 0.77 5.96 1.40
N MET A 38 -0.52 5.62 1.45
CA MET A 38 -1.13 5.02 2.64
C MET A 38 -0.47 3.68 2.98
N GLU A 39 -0.27 2.82 1.98
CA GLU A 39 0.37 1.51 2.16
C GLU A 39 1.83 1.65 2.66
N LEU A 40 2.58 2.56 2.03
CA LEU A 40 3.96 2.84 2.41
C LEU A 40 4.08 3.43 3.82
N VAL A 41 3.24 4.41 4.15
CA VAL A 41 3.26 5.08 5.47
C VAL A 41 2.86 4.11 6.57
N MET A 42 1.85 3.27 6.35
CA MET A 42 1.49 2.20 7.29
C MET A 42 2.68 1.31 7.61
N ALA A 43 3.42 0.86 6.59
CA ALA A 43 4.54 -0.04 6.80
C ALA A 43 5.69 0.64 7.56
N VAL A 44 6.16 1.77 7.03
CA VAL A 44 7.38 2.43 7.52
C VAL A 44 7.18 3.06 8.91
N ALA A 45 6.03 3.68 9.16
CA ALA A 45 5.81 4.42 10.41
C ALA A 45 5.49 3.51 11.61
N THR A 46 5.03 2.28 11.38
CA THR A 46 4.63 1.34 12.44
C THR A 46 5.65 0.22 12.68
N GLY A 47 6.70 0.13 11.84
CA GLY A 47 7.67 -0.97 11.88
C GLY A 47 7.16 -2.26 11.24
N ALA A 48 6.10 -2.19 10.44
CA ALA A 48 5.61 -3.32 9.65
C ALA A 48 6.45 -3.52 8.36
N THR A 49 6.30 -4.70 7.74
CA THR A 49 7.02 -5.03 6.51
C THR A 49 6.17 -4.69 5.29
N LEU A 50 6.69 -3.82 4.40
CA LEU A 50 6.08 -3.57 3.10
C LEU A 50 6.43 -4.71 2.13
N ILE A 51 5.42 -5.34 1.56
CA ILE A 51 5.53 -6.41 0.56
C ILE A 51 5.28 -5.79 -0.81
N VAL A 52 6.31 -5.78 -1.65
CA VAL A 52 6.20 -5.35 -3.04
C VAL A 52 5.90 -6.59 -3.90
N PRO A 53 4.75 -6.64 -4.59
CA PRO A 53 4.45 -7.74 -5.49
C PRO A 53 5.39 -7.72 -6.71
N PRO A 54 5.60 -8.87 -7.37
CA PRO A 54 6.35 -8.91 -8.62
C PRO A 54 5.69 -8.02 -9.68
N ALA A 55 6.52 -7.43 -10.55
CA ALA A 55 6.03 -6.63 -11.67
C ALA A 55 5.14 -7.48 -12.62
N GLY A 56 4.13 -6.85 -13.23
CA GLY A 56 3.20 -7.49 -14.17
C GLY A 56 1.82 -7.82 -13.58
N CYS A 57 1.04 -8.68 -14.24
CA CYS A 57 -0.36 -8.98 -13.87
C CYS A 57 -0.50 -9.93 -12.66
N TRP A 58 0.20 -9.65 -11.57
CA TRP A 58 0.12 -10.43 -10.34
C TRP A 58 -1.30 -10.46 -9.73
N TRP A 59 -2.14 -9.48 -10.09
CA TRP A 59 -3.55 -9.40 -9.73
C TRP A 59 -4.36 -10.65 -10.11
N ALA A 60 -3.96 -11.37 -11.17
CA ALA A 60 -4.58 -12.64 -11.57
C ALA A 60 -4.54 -13.70 -10.45
N ARG A 61 -3.59 -13.58 -9.50
CA ARG A 61 -3.46 -14.50 -8.36
C ARG A 61 -4.38 -14.16 -7.20
N ILE A 62 -4.72 -12.88 -7.01
CA ILE A 62 -5.64 -12.49 -5.94
C ILE A 62 -7.07 -12.49 -6.47
N TRP A 63 -7.31 -11.82 -7.61
CA TRP A 63 -8.64 -11.52 -8.15
C TRP A 63 -8.68 -11.87 -9.66
N PRO A 64 -8.89 -13.15 -10.02
CA PRO A 64 -8.81 -13.63 -11.40
C PRO A 64 -9.73 -12.85 -12.36
N SER A 65 -10.95 -12.55 -11.91
CA SER A 65 -11.98 -11.86 -12.70
C SER A 65 -11.62 -10.40 -13.05
N TYR A 66 -10.60 -9.83 -12.43
CA TYR A 66 -10.26 -8.40 -12.53
C TYR A 66 -8.88 -8.17 -13.15
N CYS A 67 -8.24 -9.21 -13.73
CA CYS A 67 -6.90 -9.15 -14.33
C CYS A 67 -6.70 -7.98 -15.32
N GLY A 68 -7.76 -7.58 -16.05
CA GLY A 68 -7.72 -6.51 -17.03
C GLY A 68 -7.66 -5.08 -16.49
N ILE A 69 -7.76 -4.86 -15.17
CA ILE A 69 -7.79 -3.51 -14.56
C ILE A 69 -6.37 -2.97 -14.31
N SER A 70 -5.32 -3.79 -14.45
CA SER A 70 -3.94 -3.39 -14.13
C SER A 70 -3.26 -2.45 -15.13
N ALA A 71 -3.87 -2.17 -16.29
CA ALA A 71 -3.15 -1.61 -17.44
C ALA A 71 -3.00 -0.07 -17.48
N SER A 72 -3.54 0.71 -16.54
CA SER A 72 -3.50 2.19 -16.65
C SER A 72 -2.37 2.87 -15.87
N ALA A 73 -1.50 2.14 -15.17
CA ALA A 73 -0.61 2.75 -14.18
C ALA A 73 0.81 2.17 -14.11
N THR A 74 1.51 2.16 -15.25
CA THR A 74 2.98 2.32 -15.38
C THR A 74 3.24 2.91 -16.77
N PRO A 75 4.25 3.78 -16.95
CA PRO A 75 4.29 4.88 -17.93
C PRO A 75 4.09 4.47 -19.40
#